data_AF-A0A814JRG3-F1
#
_entry.id   AF-A0A814JRG3-F1
#
_cell.length_a   1.000
_cell.length_b   1.000
_cell.length_c   1.000
_cell.angle_alpha   90.00
_cell.angle_beta   90.00
_cell.angle_gamma   90.00
#
_symmetry.space_group_name_H-M   'P 1'
#
loop_
_entity.id
_entity.type
_entity.pdbx_description
1 polymer ?
#
loop_
_entity_poly.entity_id
_entity_poly.type
_entity_poly.pdbx_seq_one_letter_code
_entity_poly.pdbx_strand_id
1 'polypeptide(L)'
;MMSKCDSHWNLSLNHIRSITFNIRSDSIHQCERVAMIEQILGASPNLSSLVIAWRDFRHCSRKYFNLKYVHLLLSGKYKNPKHYFDIRRLNELVPHLYTLETSDSVMMLNKNLIEFILNISHQFNQLVHLVLNKNCLNGSRDKKELKFRDRLIAASHDQIFHGYNMRFRFYGYDELRFWF
;
A
#
# COMPACT_ATOMS: atom_id res chain seq x y z
N MET A 1 16.17 -22.92 -37.06
CA MET A 1 17.01 -23.03 -35.84
C MET A 1 16.94 -21.69 -35.12
N MET A 2 16.03 -21.53 -34.16
CA MET A 2 15.95 -20.30 -33.36
C MET A 2 17.04 -20.36 -32.30
N SER A 3 17.97 -19.40 -32.37
CA SER A 3 18.99 -19.19 -31.34
C SER A 3 18.29 -18.87 -30.02
N LYS A 4 18.50 -19.73 -29.01
CA LYS A 4 18.16 -19.45 -27.63
C LYS A 4 19.04 -18.29 -27.18
N CYS A 5 18.48 -17.09 -27.12
CA CYS A 5 19.04 -16.04 -26.29
C CYS A 5 18.84 -16.45 -24.83
N ASP A 6 19.74 -17.27 -24.31
CA ASP A 6 19.93 -17.47 -22.88
C ASP A 6 20.50 -16.17 -22.32
N SER A 7 19.63 -15.20 -22.03
CA SER A 7 20.03 -13.99 -21.29
C SER A 7 20.24 -14.37 -19.83
N HIS A 8 21.40 -14.96 -19.53
CA HIS A 8 21.92 -15.15 -18.18
C HIS A 8 22.29 -13.79 -17.57
N TRP A 9 21.29 -12.97 -17.28
CA TRP A 9 21.45 -11.96 -16.24
C TRP A 9 21.37 -12.70 -14.91
N ASN A 10 22.50 -13.31 -14.49
CA ASN A 10 22.74 -13.68 -13.09
C ASN A 10 22.97 -12.39 -12.27
N LEU A 11 22.08 -11.41 -12.42
CA LEU A 11 22.06 -10.19 -11.63
C LEU A 11 21.42 -10.56 -10.29
N SER A 12 22.27 -10.91 -9.33
CA SER A 12 21.87 -11.00 -7.94
C SER A 12 22.06 -9.63 -7.30
N LEU A 13 20.95 -8.93 -7.05
CA LEU A 13 20.90 -7.59 -6.45
C LEU A 13 20.88 -7.68 -4.93
N ASN A 14 21.82 -8.43 -4.35
CA ASN A 14 21.86 -8.76 -2.92
C ASN A 14 22.00 -7.54 -1.99
N HIS A 15 22.53 -6.42 -2.49
CA HIS A 15 22.73 -5.22 -1.69
C HIS A 15 21.49 -4.32 -1.66
N ILE A 16 20.52 -4.55 -2.55
CA ILE A 16 19.34 -3.70 -2.63
C ILE A 16 18.38 -4.05 -1.50
N ARG A 17 18.06 -3.03 -0.70
CA ARG A 17 17.12 -3.10 0.43
C ARG A 17 15.82 -2.34 0.18
N SER A 18 15.86 -1.35 -0.71
CA SER A 18 14.73 -0.47 -1.05
C SER A 18 14.69 -0.21 -2.55
N ILE A 19 13.50 -0.26 -3.14
CA ILE A 19 13.26 0.05 -4.56
C ILE A 19 12.00 0.91 -4.69
N THR A 20 12.04 1.86 -5.62
CA THR A 20 10.88 2.65 -6.03
C THR A 20 10.57 2.42 -7.51
N PHE A 21 9.38 1.88 -7.79
CA PHE A 21 8.79 1.78 -9.12
C PHE A 21 7.70 2.84 -9.29
N ASN A 22 8.08 4.01 -9.80
CA ASN A 22 7.15 5.06 -10.19
C ASN A 22 7.15 5.24 -11.71
N ILE A 23 6.68 4.21 -12.42
CA ILE A 23 6.64 4.21 -13.89
C ILE A 23 5.28 4.73 -14.32
N ARG A 24 5.25 6.03 -14.67
CA ARG A 24 4.07 6.71 -15.22
C ARG A 24 3.97 6.62 -16.75
N SER A 25 4.90 5.94 -17.40
CA SER A 25 4.94 5.90 -18.86
C SER A 25 3.85 5.01 -19.45
N ASP A 26 3.00 5.61 -20.28
CA ASP A 26 2.05 4.89 -21.14
C ASP A 26 2.76 4.14 -22.28
N SER A 27 4.06 4.36 -22.46
CA SER A 27 4.87 3.73 -23.51
C SER A 27 5.26 2.28 -23.23
N ILE A 28 5.06 1.77 -22.02
CA ILE A 28 5.38 0.38 -21.64
C ILE A 28 4.08 -0.32 -21.31
N HIS A 29 3.77 -1.44 -21.95
CA HIS A 29 2.55 -2.17 -21.67
C HIS A 29 2.56 -2.74 -20.25
N GLN A 30 1.37 -2.89 -19.64
CA GLN A 30 1.26 -3.35 -18.26
C GLN A 30 1.93 -4.70 -18.03
N CYS A 31 1.78 -5.65 -18.96
CA CYS A 31 2.39 -6.97 -18.86
C CYS A 31 3.93 -6.89 -18.83
N GLU A 32 4.54 -6.01 -19.61
CA GLU A 32 5.98 -5.78 -19.64
C GLU A 32 6.47 -5.13 -18.34
N ARG A 33 5.71 -4.14 -17.83
CA ARG A 33 6.02 -3.53 -16.51
C ARG A 33 5.98 -4.56 -15.40
N VAL A 34 4.95 -5.41 -15.38
CA VAL A 34 4.80 -6.47 -14.38
C VAL A 34 5.95 -7.48 -14.50
N ALA A 35 6.28 -7.93 -15.70
CA ALA A 35 7.41 -8.85 -15.92
C ALA A 35 8.73 -8.25 -15.42
N MET A 36 8.98 -6.98 -15.70
CA MET A 36 10.18 -6.28 -15.22
C MET A 36 10.21 -6.16 -13.69
N ILE A 37 9.08 -5.81 -13.07
CA ILE A 37 8.94 -5.77 -11.60
C ILE A 37 9.28 -7.14 -11.01
N GLU A 38 8.68 -8.22 -11.52
CA GLU A 38 8.93 -9.56 -11.00
C GLU A 38 10.38 -10.02 -11.16
N GLN A 39 11.02 -9.67 -12.27
CA GLN A 39 12.43 -9.95 -12.50
C GLN A 39 13.31 -9.24 -11.47
N ILE A 40 13.10 -7.94 -11.25
CA ILE A 40 13.89 -7.15 -10.31
C ILE A 40 13.64 -7.61 -8.86
N LEU A 41 12.39 -7.87 -8.49
CA LEU A 41 12.05 -8.38 -7.16
C LEU A 41 12.64 -9.79 -6.94
N GLY A 42 12.60 -10.65 -7.97
CA GLY A 42 13.22 -11.98 -7.94
C GLY A 42 14.75 -11.94 -7.84
N ALA A 43 15.38 -10.92 -8.41
CA ALA A 43 16.81 -10.66 -8.33
C ALA A 43 17.25 -10.01 -7.01
N SER A 44 16.32 -9.48 -6.20
CA SER A 44 16.60 -8.70 -5.00
C SER A 44 16.17 -9.42 -3.72
N PRO A 45 16.83 -10.54 -3.33
CA PRO A 45 16.37 -11.37 -2.21
C PRO A 45 16.37 -10.63 -0.87
N ASN A 46 17.15 -9.56 -0.75
CA ASN A 46 17.32 -8.79 0.46
C ASN A 46 16.41 -7.56 0.56
N LEU A 47 15.54 -7.36 -0.44
CA LEU A 47 14.63 -6.23 -0.52
C LEU A 47 13.59 -6.30 0.60
N SER A 48 13.53 -5.25 1.42
CA SER A 48 12.58 -5.13 2.52
C SER A 48 11.62 -3.95 2.37
N SER A 49 11.93 -3.00 1.49
CA SER A 49 11.13 -1.80 1.23
C SER A 49 10.79 -1.66 -0.26
N LEU A 50 9.52 -1.43 -0.56
CA LEU A 50 9.03 -1.29 -1.93
C LEU A 50 8.04 -0.14 -2.05
N VAL A 51 8.31 0.80 -2.97
CA VAL A 51 7.33 1.78 -3.44
C VAL A 51 6.86 1.35 -4.82
N ILE A 52 5.56 1.17 -5.03
CA ILE A 52 5.03 0.63 -6.30
C ILE A 52 3.58 1.03 -6.55
N ALA A 53 3.20 1.18 -7.83
CA ALA A 53 1.81 1.35 -8.20
C ALA A 53 1.00 0.07 -7.99
N TRP A 54 -0.11 0.16 -7.23
CA TRP A 54 -0.95 -1.01 -6.95
C TRP A 54 -1.52 -1.67 -8.22
N ARG A 55 -1.82 -0.84 -9.24
CA ARG A 55 -2.31 -1.30 -10.54
C ARG A 55 -1.38 -2.32 -11.20
N ASP A 56 -0.08 -2.26 -10.96
CA ASP A 56 0.92 -3.16 -11.51
C ASP A 56 1.22 -4.28 -10.50
N PHE A 57 1.42 -3.92 -9.22
CA PHE A 57 1.80 -4.88 -8.18
C PHE A 57 0.78 -6.02 -7.99
N ARG A 58 -0.53 -5.73 -8.08
CA ARG A 58 -1.59 -6.73 -7.92
C ARG A 58 -1.52 -7.90 -8.91
N HIS A 59 -0.84 -7.70 -10.04
CA HIS A 59 -0.66 -8.69 -11.11
C HIS A 59 0.63 -9.50 -11.00
N CYS A 60 1.53 -9.18 -10.06
CA CYS A 60 2.65 -10.05 -9.76
C CYS A 60 2.13 -11.43 -9.32
N SER A 61 2.81 -12.50 -9.71
CA SER A 61 2.46 -13.90 -9.44
C SER A 61 3.13 -14.44 -8.17
N ARG A 62 4.29 -13.90 -7.81
CA ARG A 62 5.13 -14.38 -6.70
C ARG A 62 4.74 -13.78 -5.35
N LYS A 63 5.07 -14.51 -4.29
CA LYS A 63 5.02 -14.03 -2.91
C LYS A 63 6.38 -13.46 -2.50
N TYR A 64 6.37 -12.36 -1.74
CA TYR A 64 7.54 -11.59 -1.36
C TYR A 64 7.65 -11.50 0.17
N PHE A 65 8.17 -12.57 0.78
CA PHE A 65 8.24 -12.73 2.26
C PHE A 65 9.18 -11.74 2.97
N ASN A 66 10.17 -11.22 2.23
CA ASN A 66 11.18 -10.30 2.78
C ASN A 66 10.71 -8.85 2.80
N LEU A 67 9.66 -8.50 2.06
CA LEU A 67 9.06 -7.17 2.09
C LEU A 67 8.38 -6.92 3.44
N LYS A 68 8.88 -5.91 4.15
CA LYS A 68 8.36 -5.44 5.45
C LYS A 68 7.67 -4.09 5.33
N TYR A 69 8.14 -3.23 4.43
CA TYR A 69 7.56 -1.93 4.13
C TYR A 69 7.07 -1.91 2.67
N VAL A 70 5.80 -1.57 2.48
CA VAL A 70 5.23 -1.37 1.15
C VAL A 70 4.50 -0.04 1.12
N HIS A 71 4.89 0.81 0.18
CA HIS A 71 4.21 2.04 -0.17
C HIS A 71 3.50 1.87 -1.50
N LEU A 72 2.19 1.92 -1.47
CA LEU A 72 1.36 1.78 -2.66
C LEU A 72 0.98 3.14 -3.23
N LEU A 73 1.33 3.34 -4.49
CA LEU A 73 0.85 4.47 -5.28
C LEU A 73 -0.53 4.09 -5.82
N LEU A 74 -1.55 4.82 -5.37
CA LEU A 74 -2.96 4.56 -5.69
C LEU A 74 -3.52 5.73 -6.49
N SER A 75 -3.45 5.68 -7.82
CA SER A 75 -3.94 6.78 -8.66
C SER A 75 -5.48 6.84 -8.67
N GLY A 76 -6.06 7.89 -8.08
CA GLY A 76 -7.48 8.22 -8.28
C GLY A 76 -8.22 8.71 -7.04
N LYS A 77 -9.54 8.87 -7.20
CA LYS A 77 -10.47 9.27 -6.13
C LYS A 77 -11.37 8.12 -5.73
N TYR A 78 -11.32 7.77 -4.44
CA TYR A 78 -11.97 6.57 -3.92
C TYR A 78 -13.06 6.93 -2.91
N LYS A 79 -14.31 6.79 -3.35
CA LYS A 79 -15.48 6.82 -2.44
C LYS A 79 -15.61 5.53 -1.65
N ASN A 80 -15.24 4.40 -2.25
CA ASN A 80 -15.11 3.09 -1.61
C ASN A 80 -13.74 2.48 -1.97
N PRO A 81 -12.75 2.52 -1.06
CA PRO A 81 -11.41 1.98 -1.33
C PRO A 81 -11.40 0.49 -1.71
N LYS A 82 -12.36 -0.30 -1.20
CA LYS A 82 -12.45 -1.75 -1.46
C LYS A 82 -12.63 -2.12 -2.93
N HIS A 83 -13.15 -1.21 -3.77
CA HIS A 83 -13.34 -1.48 -5.21
C HIS A 83 -12.03 -1.38 -6.01
N TYR A 84 -11.01 -0.74 -5.45
CA TYR A 84 -9.77 -0.43 -6.16
C TYR A 84 -8.57 -1.11 -5.50
N PHE A 85 -8.70 -1.40 -4.20
CA PHE A 85 -7.67 -2.02 -3.41
C PHE A 85 -8.16 -3.34 -2.80
N ASP A 86 -7.56 -4.44 -3.27
CA ASP A 86 -7.81 -5.78 -2.74
C ASP A 86 -6.78 -6.13 -1.67
N ILE A 87 -7.22 -6.03 -0.42
CA ILE A 87 -6.41 -6.30 0.77
C ILE A 87 -5.98 -7.76 0.84
N ARG A 88 -6.85 -8.70 0.40
CA ARG A 88 -6.51 -10.13 0.39
C ARG A 88 -5.39 -10.40 -0.60
N ARG A 89 -5.52 -9.82 -1.79
CA ARG A 89 -4.46 -9.93 -2.81
C ARG A 89 -3.13 -9.33 -2.31
N LEU A 90 -3.16 -8.20 -1.61
CA LEU A 90 -1.94 -7.65 -1.02
C LEU A 90 -1.36 -8.63 0.01
N ASN A 91 -2.18 -9.23 0.88
CA ASN A 91 -1.70 -10.16 1.90
C ASN A 91 -1.09 -11.43 1.29
N GLU A 92 -1.63 -11.92 0.17
CA GLU A 92 -1.03 -13.02 -0.58
C GLU A 92 0.36 -12.67 -1.13
N LEU A 93 0.54 -11.43 -1.61
CA LEU A 93 1.80 -10.95 -2.18
C LEU A 93 2.85 -10.66 -1.10
N VAL A 94 2.44 -10.07 0.04
CA VAL A 94 3.35 -9.64 1.12
C VAL A 94 2.82 -10.08 2.49
N PRO A 95 2.85 -11.40 2.79
CA PRO A 95 2.20 -11.95 3.98
C PRO A 95 2.88 -11.56 5.29
N HIS A 96 4.05 -10.93 5.27
CA HIS A 96 4.79 -10.47 6.44
C HIS A 96 4.99 -8.96 6.47
N LEU A 97 3.99 -8.22 5.98
CA LEU A 97 4.01 -6.76 5.92
C LEU A 97 3.93 -6.14 7.32
N TYR A 98 4.89 -5.30 7.68
CA TYR A 98 4.96 -4.55 8.95
C TYR A 98 4.47 -3.12 8.80
N THR A 99 4.67 -2.52 7.62
CA THR A 99 4.25 -1.14 7.35
C THR A 99 3.60 -1.05 5.97
N LEU A 100 2.38 -0.54 5.95
CA LEU A 100 1.64 -0.23 4.74
C LEU A 100 1.45 1.28 4.65
N GLU A 101 1.94 1.87 3.57
CA GLU A 101 1.68 3.26 3.24
C GLU A 101 0.91 3.34 1.92
N THR A 102 0.03 4.34 1.79
CA THR A 102 -0.65 4.63 0.53
C THR A 102 -0.53 6.12 0.19
N SER A 103 -0.36 6.45 -1.09
CA SER A 103 -0.31 7.83 -1.59
C SER A 103 -0.95 7.98 -2.97
N ASP A 104 -0.90 9.18 -3.54
CA ASP A 104 -1.47 9.56 -4.84
C ASP A 104 -2.98 9.34 -4.97
N SER A 105 -3.66 9.08 -3.83
CA SER A 105 -5.09 8.84 -3.75
C SER A 105 -5.85 9.91 -2.99
N VAL A 106 -7.13 9.98 -3.34
CA VAL A 106 -8.10 10.87 -2.73
C VAL A 106 -9.15 9.99 -2.05
N MET A 107 -8.89 9.57 -0.81
CA MET A 107 -9.82 8.75 -0.01
C MET A 107 -10.80 9.63 0.76
N MET A 108 -12.10 9.33 0.63
CA MET A 108 -13.17 10.06 1.32
C MET A 108 -13.30 9.60 2.78
N LEU A 109 -13.36 10.55 3.74
CA LEU A 109 -13.60 10.26 5.16
C LEU A 109 -15.06 9.83 5.39
N ASN A 110 -15.36 8.54 5.21
CA ASN A 110 -16.70 7.98 5.32
C ASN A 110 -16.66 6.56 5.93
N LYS A 111 -17.84 5.92 6.06
CA LYS A 111 -17.97 4.56 6.61
C LYS A 111 -17.14 3.52 5.81
N ASN A 112 -17.04 3.66 4.49
CA ASN A 112 -16.27 2.72 3.67
C ASN A 112 -14.77 2.76 4.01
N LEU A 113 -14.23 3.95 4.32
CA LEU A 113 -12.84 4.07 4.75
C LEU A 113 -12.61 3.44 6.13
N ILE A 114 -13.56 3.58 7.07
CA ILE A 114 -13.51 2.90 8.37
C ILE A 114 -13.46 1.38 8.18
N GLU A 115 -14.42 0.84 7.41
CA GLU A 115 -14.45 -0.60 7.13
C GLU A 115 -13.20 -1.08 6.39
N PHE A 116 -12.59 -0.23 5.57
CA PHE A 116 -11.36 -0.53 4.87
C PHE A 116 -10.17 -0.63 5.83
N ILE A 117 -10.01 0.34 6.74
CA ILE A 117 -8.99 0.33 7.80
C ILE A 117 -9.14 -0.93 8.67
N LEU A 118 -10.36 -1.23 9.12
CA LEU A 118 -10.64 -2.42 9.92
C LEU A 118 -10.29 -3.70 9.13
N ASN A 119 -10.62 -3.76 7.83
CA ASN A 119 -10.26 -4.93 7.02
C ASN A 119 -8.74 -5.10 6.87
N ILE A 120 -7.96 -4.01 6.72
CA ILE A 120 -6.50 -4.08 6.72
C ILE A 120 -6.00 -4.70 8.03
N SER A 121 -6.51 -4.18 9.15
CA SER A 121 -6.12 -4.59 10.50
C SER A 121 -6.38 -6.08 10.75
N HIS A 122 -7.53 -6.59 10.28
CA HIS A 122 -7.88 -8.01 10.41
C HIS A 122 -7.10 -8.93 9.47
N GLN A 123 -6.65 -8.44 8.31
CA GLN A 123 -5.93 -9.27 7.33
C GLN A 123 -4.43 -9.34 7.61
N PHE A 124 -3.87 -8.29 8.22
CA PHE A 124 -2.44 -8.20 8.51
C PHE A 124 -2.18 -8.14 10.02
N ASN A 125 -2.19 -9.30 10.67
CA ASN A 125 -2.01 -9.42 12.12
C ASN A 125 -0.64 -8.92 12.63
N GLN A 126 0.38 -8.82 11.76
CA GLN A 126 1.70 -8.28 12.11
C GLN A 126 1.94 -6.84 11.65
N LEU A 127 0.92 -6.18 11.11
CA LEU A 127 1.04 -4.79 10.69
C LEU A 127 1.22 -3.91 11.92
N VAL A 128 2.33 -3.17 11.98
CA VAL A 128 2.62 -2.24 13.08
C VAL A 128 2.23 -0.82 12.70
N HIS A 129 2.37 -0.47 11.41
CA HIS A 129 2.07 0.88 10.94
C HIS A 129 1.19 0.87 9.69
N LEU A 130 0.11 1.65 9.73
CA LEU A 130 -0.70 1.99 8.56
C LEU A 130 -0.68 3.50 8.35
N VAL A 131 -0.30 3.93 7.15
CA VAL A 131 -0.28 5.34 6.75
C VAL A 131 -1.16 5.51 5.50
N LEU A 132 -2.21 6.31 5.61
CA LEU A 132 -3.07 6.67 4.48
C LEU A 132 -2.88 8.16 4.18
N ASN A 133 -2.10 8.47 3.14
CA ASN A 133 -1.90 9.84 2.68
C ASN A 133 -3.00 10.26 1.71
N LYS A 134 -3.56 11.44 1.95
CA LYS A 134 -4.66 12.06 1.20
C LYS A 134 -4.15 13.24 0.37
N ASN A 135 -4.73 13.33 -0.82
CA ASN A 135 -4.81 14.54 -1.65
C ASN A 135 -6.24 15.16 -1.64
N CYS A 136 -7.03 15.10 -0.56
CA CYS A 136 -8.44 15.57 -0.58
C CYS A 136 -8.78 16.65 0.46
N LEU A 137 -8.77 17.91 0.00
CA LEU A 137 -9.44 19.02 0.68
C LEU A 137 -10.69 19.44 -0.08
N ASN A 138 -11.87 19.27 0.55
CA ASN A 138 -13.02 20.16 0.34
C ASN A 138 -14.02 20.04 1.52
N GLY A 139 -14.14 21.13 2.27
CA GLY A 139 -15.11 21.35 3.35
C GLY A 139 -14.50 21.47 4.75
N SER A 140 -15.24 22.09 5.68
CA SER A 140 -14.83 22.39 7.07
C SER A 140 -14.20 21.18 7.78
N ARG A 141 -12.86 21.21 7.87
CA ARG A 141 -11.98 20.11 8.27
C ARG A 141 -12.35 19.52 9.64
N ASP A 142 -12.41 20.36 10.66
CA ASP A 142 -12.32 19.90 12.04
C ASP A 142 -13.54 19.07 12.50
N LYS A 143 -14.76 19.50 12.14
CA LYS A 143 -16.00 18.80 12.54
C LYS A 143 -16.16 17.44 11.85
N LYS A 144 -15.65 17.29 10.62
CA LYS A 144 -15.72 16.02 9.87
C LYS A 144 -14.67 15.04 10.36
N GLU A 145 -13.49 15.54 10.71
CA GLU A 145 -12.39 14.76 11.26
C GLU A 145 -12.72 14.17 12.63
N LEU A 146 -13.22 15.00 13.56
CA LEU A 146 -13.62 14.56 14.89
C LEU A 146 -14.69 13.46 14.80
N LYS A 147 -15.74 13.69 14.00
CA LYS A 147 -16.80 12.68 13.77
C LYS A 147 -16.29 11.40 13.12
N PHE A 148 -15.29 11.47 12.25
CA PHE A 148 -14.70 10.28 11.64
C PHE A 148 -13.91 9.48 12.68
N ARG A 149 -13.11 10.16 13.51
CA ARG A 149 -12.34 9.56 14.60
C ARG A 149 -13.27 8.85 15.59
N ASP A 150 -14.31 9.52 16.07
CA ASP A 150 -15.26 8.95 17.03
C ASP A 150 -15.94 7.68 16.47
N ARG A 151 -16.32 7.71 15.19
CA ARG A 151 -16.91 6.55 14.52
C ARG A 151 -15.93 5.40 14.35
N LEU A 152 -14.66 5.69 14.05
CA LEU A 152 -13.64 4.66 13.93
C LEU A 152 -13.38 3.98 15.28
N ILE A 153 -13.21 4.78 16.34
CA ILE A 153 -13.04 4.30 17.71
C ILE A 153 -14.21 3.40 18.12
N ALA A 154 -15.44 3.89 17.94
CA ALA A 154 -16.65 3.13 18.22
C ALA A 154 -16.74 1.82 17.43
N ALA A 155 -16.33 1.83 16.15
CA ALA A 155 -16.33 0.63 15.32
C ALA A 155 -15.25 -0.40 15.71
N SER A 156 -14.14 0.05 16.30
CA SER A 156 -13.06 -0.82 16.79
C SER A 156 -13.24 -1.32 18.21
N HIS A 157 -14.30 -0.90 18.92
CA HIS A 157 -14.52 -1.21 20.35
C HIS A 157 -13.27 -0.98 21.22
N ASP A 158 -12.49 0.07 20.93
CA ASP A 158 -11.16 0.39 21.53
C ASP A 158 -10.05 -0.67 21.40
N GLN A 159 -10.33 -1.88 20.90
CA GLN A 159 -9.39 -3.02 20.92
C GLN A 159 -8.22 -2.88 19.95
N ILE A 160 -8.44 -2.23 18.80
CA ILE A 160 -7.46 -2.14 17.71
C ILE A 160 -6.70 -0.81 17.75
N PHE A 161 -7.33 0.22 18.30
CA PHE A 161 -6.83 1.58 18.19
C PHE A 161 -6.95 2.31 19.52
N HIS A 162 -5.95 2.16 20.37
CA HIS A 162 -5.85 3.06 21.51
C HIS A 162 -5.57 4.49 21.01
N GLY A 163 -6.19 5.50 21.63
CA GLY A 163 -6.10 6.89 21.18
C GLY A 163 -4.68 7.48 21.07
N TYR A 164 -3.68 6.88 21.74
CA TYR A 164 -2.26 7.23 21.61
C TYR A 164 -1.57 6.59 20.38
N ASN A 165 -2.15 5.51 19.86
CA ASN A 165 -1.73 4.75 18.69
C ASN A 165 -2.43 5.23 17.40
N MET A 166 -3.07 6.39 17.42
CA MET A 166 -3.63 7.01 16.22
C MET A 166 -3.24 8.47 16.14
N ARG A 167 -2.71 8.87 15.00
CA ARG A 167 -2.34 10.25 14.72
C ARG A 167 -2.99 10.69 13.44
N PHE A 168 -3.77 11.74 13.59
CA PHE A 168 -4.43 12.44 12.51
C PHE A 168 -3.64 13.74 12.30
N ARG A 169 -2.92 13.87 11.18
CA ARG A 169 -2.20 15.10 10.82
C ARG A 169 -2.82 15.67 9.56
N PHE A 170 -3.37 16.88 9.64
CA PHE A 170 -4.07 17.51 8.51
C PHE A 170 -3.45 18.86 8.11
N TYR A 171 -2.11 18.94 8.11
CA TYR A 171 -1.34 20.15 7.74
C TYR A 171 -0.64 19.96 6.40
N GLY A 172 -1.14 20.60 5.33
CA GLY A 172 -0.52 20.60 3.98
C GLY A 172 -0.55 19.25 3.24
N TYR A 173 -0.45 18.14 3.96
CA TYR A 173 -0.63 16.76 3.55
C TYR A 173 -1.57 16.12 4.55
N ASP A 174 -2.77 15.75 4.11
CA ASP A 174 -3.72 15.07 4.98
C ASP A 174 -3.21 13.63 5.19
N GLU A 175 -2.83 13.25 6.41
CA GLU A 175 -2.28 11.94 6.76
C GLU A 175 -3.09 11.31 7.89
N LEU A 176 -3.56 10.08 7.66
CA LEU A 176 -4.08 9.20 8.71
C LEU A 176 -3.02 8.17 9.05
N ARG A 177 -2.52 8.19 10.29
CA ARG A 177 -1.54 7.23 10.77
C ARG A 177 -2.10 6.42 11.92
N PHE A 178 -1.95 5.11 11.81
CA PHE A 178 -2.33 4.13 12.82
C PHE A 178 -1.09 3.33 13.21
N TRP A 179 -0.99 3.08 14.51
CA TRP A 179 -0.10 2.12 15.14
C TRP A 179 -0.98 1.01 15.73
N PHE A 180 -0.52 -0.23 15.63
CA PHE A 180 -1.23 -1.39 16.16
C PHE A 180 -0.43 -2.01 17.29
#